data_AF-A0A257N293-F1
#
_entry.id   AF-A0A257N293-F1
#
_cell.length_a   1.000
_cell.length_b   1.000
_cell.length_c   1.000
_cell.angle_alpha   90.00
_cell.angle_beta   90.00
_cell.angle_gamma   90.00
#
_symmetry.space_group_name_H-M   'P 1'
#
loop_
_entity.id
_entity.type
_entity.pdbx_description
1 polymer ?
#
loop_
_entity_poly.entity_id
_entity_poly.type
_entity_poly.pdbx_seq_one_letter_code
_entity_poly.pdbx_strand_id
1 'polypeptide(L)' 'MNKKITRALISVSDKTGIVDFCRELSQLGIEILSTGGTAKTLAEHKIPVTEVSDYTGFPEMMDGRVKTLHPKVHGGILG' A
#
# COMPACT_ATOMS: atom_id res chain seq x y z
N MET A 1 23.79 7.81 -7.85
CA MET A 1 23.36 6.49 -7.32
C MET A 1 21.92 6.26 -7.80
N ASN A 2 21.67 5.34 -8.73
CA ASN A 2 20.31 5.05 -9.17
C ASN A 2 19.60 4.24 -8.07
N LYS A 3 18.79 4.91 -7.24
CA LYS A 3 17.93 4.21 -6.27
C LYS A 3 16.81 3.51 -7.06
N LYS A 4 16.89 2.18 -7.15
CA LYS A 4 15.80 1.35 -7.69
C LYS A 4 14.60 1.44 -6.73
N ILE A 5 13.42 1.74 -7.26
CA ILE A 5 12.18 1.66 -6.47
C ILE A 5 11.86 0.19 -6.24
N THR A 6 11.69 -0.20 -4.98
CA THR A 6 11.41 -1.59 -4.58
C THR A 6 10.04 -1.75 -3.92
N ARG A 7 9.44 -0.66 -3.44
CA ARG A 7 8.20 -0.70 -2.66
C ARG A 7 7.37 0.57 -2.86
N ALA A 8 6.04 0.43 -2.91
CA ALA A 8 5.09 1.53 -3.04
C ALA A 8 4.01 1.42 -1.95
N LEU A 9 3.75 2.54 -1.26
CA LEU A 9 2.60 2.69 -0.34
C LEU A 9 1.48 3.42 -1.08
N ILE A 10 0.31 2.78 -1.20
CA ILE A 10 -0.81 3.28 -2.02
C ILE A 10 -2.08 3.33 -1.18
N SER A 11 -2.67 4.52 -1.05
CA SER A 11 -3.93 4.73 -0.32
C SER A 11 -4.70 5.88 -0.97
N VAL A 12 -5.73 5.55 -1.75
CA VAL A 12 -6.47 6.52 -2.57
C VAL A 12 -7.98 6.43 -2.36
N SER A 13 -8.61 7.59 -2.29
CA SER A 13 -10.07 7.70 -2.19
C SER A 13 -10.76 7.49 -3.54
N ASP A 14 -10.19 8.03 -4.62
CA ASP A 14 -10.60 7.73 -5.99
C ASP A 14 -9.77 6.55 -6.53
N LYS A 15 -10.44 5.56 -7.11
CA LYS A 15 -9.83 4.31 -7.58
C LYS A 15 -9.66 4.31 -9.10
N THR A 16 -9.98 5.42 -9.77
CA THR A 16 -9.80 5.57 -11.22
C THR A 16 -8.35 5.24 -11.60
N GLY A 17 -8.18 4.25 -12.48
CA GLY A 17 -6.88 3.81 -13.00
C GLY A 17 -5.97 3.06 -12.02
N ILE A 18 -6.39 2.81 -10.77
CA ILE A 18 -5.49 2.27 -9.74
C ILE A 18 -5.06 0.83 -10.03
N VAL A 19 -5.94 0.03 -10.63
CA VAL A 19 -5.70 -1.38 -10.94
C VAL A 19 -4.60 -1.51 -12.00
N ASP A 20 -4.70 -0.78 -13.10
CA ASP A 20 -3.71 -0.83 -14.18
C ASP A 20 -2.37 -0.29 -13.70
N PHE A 21 -2.38 0.83 -12.96
CA PHE A 21 -1.17 1.39 -12.38
C PHE A 21 -0.43 0.37 -11.46
N CYS A 22 -1.16 -0.26 -10.54
CA CYS A 22 -0.58 -1.23 -9.62
C CYS A 22 -0.15 -2.53 -10.31
N ARG A 23 -0.82 -2.92 -11.39
CA ARG A 23 -0.42 -4.08 -12.20
C ARG A 23 0.96 -3.86 -12.81
N GLU A 24 1.21 -2.69 -13.38
CA GLU A 24 2.52 -2.34 -13.94
C GLU A 24 3.60 -2.29 -12.85
N LEU A 25 3.31 -1.69 -11.69
CA LEU A 25 4.26 -1.71 -10.55
C LEU A 25 4.61 -3.14 -10.12
N SER A 26 3.61 -4.01 -10.02
CA SER A 26 3.84 -5.41 -9.65
C SER A 26 4.67 -6.16 -10.70
N GLN A 27 4.47 -5.90 -12.01
CA GLN A 27 5.29 -6.49 -13.08
C GLN A 27 6.76 -6.02 -13.03
N LEU A 28 6.99 -4.79 -12.57
CA LEU A 28 8.34 -4.27 -12.33
C LEU A 28 8.99 -4.84 -11.06
N GLY A 29 8.29 -5.72 -10.33
CA GLY A 29 8.76 -6.33 -9.08
C GLY A 29 8.72 -5.38 -7.88
N ILE A 30 7.87 -4.34 -7.94
CA ILE A 30 7.66 -3.41 -6.83
C ILE A 30 6.61 -3.99 -5.89
N GLU A 31 6.96 -4.11 -4.61
CA GLU A 31 6.03 -4.56 -3.57
C GLU A 31 5.01 -3.46 -3.26
N ILE A 32 3.73 -3.82 -3.20
CA ILE A 32 2.64 -2.88 -2.94
C ILE A 32 2.12 -3.05 -1.53
N LEU A 33 2.16 -1.97 -0.74
CA LEU A 33 1.47 -1.86 0.54
C LEU A 33 0.25 -0.97 0.37
N SER A 34 -0.88 -1.39 0.95
CA SER A 34 -2.11 -0.61 0.88
C SER A 34 -2.99 -0.78 2.12
N THR A 35 -4.05 0.00 2.23
CA THR A 35 -4.99 -0.02 3.37
C THR A 35 -6.43 -0.08 2.89
N GLY A 36 -7.28 -0.70 3.71
CA GLY A 36 -8.73 -0.65 3.59
C GLY A 36 -9.24 -0.85 2.16
N GLY A 37 -10.05 0.11 1.68
CA GLY A 37 -10.70 0.01 0.37
C GLY A 37 -9.74 -0.12 -0.82
N THR A 38 -8.56 0.51 -0.78
CA THR A 38 -7.59 0.37 -1.88
C THR A 38 -7.00 -1.03 -1.91
N ALA A 39 -6.59 -1.58 -0.75
CA ALA A 39 -6.08 -2.95 -0.67
C ALA A 39 -7.11 -3.96 -1.17
N LYS A 40 -8.39 -3.78 -0.76
CA LYS A 40 -9.50 -4.62 -1.22
C LYS A 40 -9.66 -4.60 -2.74
N THR A 41 -9.69 -3.41 -3.35
CA THR A 41 -9.82 -3.28 -4.82
C THR A 41 -8.68 -3.98 -5.55
N LEU A 42 -7.44 -3.88 -5.06
CA LEU A 42 -6.29 -4.54 -5.68
C LEU A 42 -6.37 -6.07 -5.55
N ALA A 43 -6.73 -6.58 -4.37
CA ALA A 43 -6.88 -8.01 -4.12
C ALA A 43 -7.98 -8.64 -4.97
N GLU A 44 -9.14 -7.97 -5.13
CA GLU A 44 -10.23 -8.41 -6.00
C GLU A 44 -9.79 -8.57 -7.47
N HIS A 45 -8.85 -7.75 -7.93
CA HIS A 45 -8.28 -7.81 -9.28
C HIS A 45 -7.02 -8.70 -9.36
N LYS A 46 -6.76 -9.51 -8.32
CA LYS A 46 -5.63 -10.44 -8.20
C LYS A 46 -4.26 -9.77 -8.31
N ILE A 47 -4.17 -8.50 -7.89
CA ILE A 47 -2.88 -7.80 -7.79
C ILE A 47 -2.29 -8.12 -6.40
N PRO A 48 -1.04 -8.61 -6.33
CA PRO A 48 -0.36 -8.82 -5.05
C PRO A 48 -0.30 -7.52 -4.25
N VAL A 49 -0.83 -7.55 -3.03
CA VAL A 49 -0.87 -6.40 -2.13
C VAL A 49 -0.74 -6.88 -0.69
N THR A 50 0.10 -6.20 0.09
CA THR A 50 0.23 -6.43 1.53
C THR A 50 -0.60 -5.38 2.26
N GLU A 51 -1.44 -5.79 3.20
CA GLU A 51 -2.16 -4.84 4.04
C GLU A 51 -1.19 -4.16 5.03
N VAL A 52 -1.33 -2.86 5.25
CA VAL A 52 -0.48 -2.14 6.21
C VAL A 52 -0.67 -2.68 7.63
N SER A 53 -1.86 -3.15 8.00
CA SER A 53 -2.10 -3.76 9.31
C SER A 53 -1.25 -5.02 9.49
N ASP A 54 -1.15 -5.89 8.48
CA ASP A 54 -0.27 -7.06 8.46
C ASP A 54 1.21 -6.66 8.55
N TYR A 55 1.63 -5.65 7.78
CA TYR A 55 3.02 -5.17 7.79
C TYR A 55 3.42 -4.53 9.13
N THR A 56 2.52 -3.77 9.74
CA THR A 56 2.78 -3.07 11.00
C THR A 56 2.62 -3.99 12.21
N GLY A 57 1.68 -4.94 12.15
CA GLY A 57 1.17 -5.71 13.27
C GLY A 57 0.15 -4.94 14.11
N PHE A 58 -0.35 -3.80 13.61
CA PHE A 58 -1.28 -2.94 14.32
C PHE A 58 -2.64 -2.92 13.61
N PRO A 59 -3.75 -3.21 14.31
CA PRO A 59 -5.06 -3.24 13.67
C PRO A 59 -5.52 -1.83 13.29
N GLU A 60 -6.46 -1.75 12.36
CA GLU A 60 -7.19 -0.51 12.09
C GLU A 60 -8.04 -0.11 13.31
N MET A 61 -8.01 1.18 13.68
CA MET A 61 -8.75 1.72 14.82
C MET A 61 -9.46 3.02 14.47
N MET A 62 -10.47 3.35 15.28
CA MET A 62 -11.22 4.61 15.21
C MET A 62 -11.88 4.84 13.84
N ASP A 63 -12.57 3.82 13.31
CA ASP A 63 -13.27 3.87 12.01
C ASP A 63 -12.32 4.28 10.87
N GLY A 64 -11.15 3.61 10.81
CA GLY A 64 -10.14 3.86 9.77
C GLY A 64 -9.33 5.13 9.91
N ARG A 65 -9.53 5.92 10.97
CA ARG A 65 -8.73 7.13 11.24
C ARG A 65 -7.29 6.80 11.64
N VAL A 66 -7.07 5.66 12.29
CA VAL A 66 -5.74 5.21 12.71
C VAL A 66 -5.43 3.88 12.05
N LYS A 67 -4.67 3.94 10.96
CA LYS A 67 -4.23 2.76 10.19
C LYS A 67 -2.82 2.87 9.61
N THR A 68 -2.36 4.09 9.32
CA THR A 68 -1.00 4.35 8.79
C THR A 68 -0.10 5.15 9.73
N LEU A 69 -0.62 5.65 10.86
CA LEU A 69 0.11 6.42 11.86
C LEU A 69 1.03 5.51 12.70
N HIS A 70 2.00 4.89 12.04
CA HIS A 70 2.90 3.90 12.61
C HIS A 70 4.36 4.19 12.20
N PRO A 71 5.36 4.03 13.10
CA PRO A 71 6.76 4.29 12.78
C PRO A 71 7.32 3.50 11.59
N LYS A 72 6.93 2.23 11.42
CA LYS A 72 7.32 1.42 10.24
C LYS A 72 6.87 2.03 8.89
N VAL A 73 5.82 2.85 8.90
CA VAL A 73 5.32 3.55 7.70
C VAL A 73 6.02 4.89 7.55
N HIS A 74 5.91 5.76 8.56
CA HIS A 74 6.46 7.12 8.49
C HIS A 74 7.99 7.14 8.44
N GLY A 75 8.67 6.23 9.15
CA GLY A 75 10.13 6.09 9.09
C GLY A 75 10.63 5.64 7.72
N GLY A 76 9.83 4.91 6.94
CA GLY A 76 10.16 4.56 5.56
C GLY A 76 9.96 5.70 4.55
N ILE A 77 9.15 6.70 4.90
CA ILE A 77 8.88 7.88 4.06
C ILE A 77 9.83 9.04 4.40
N LEU A 78 10.12 9.23 5.69
CA LEU A 78 10.86 10.39 6.21
C LEU A 78 12.36 10.14 6.43
N GLY A 79 12.82 8.89 6.33
CA GLY A 79 14.22 8.48 6.51
C GLY A 79 15.09 8.61 5.27
#